data_AF-A0A0E3BB90-F1
#
_entry.id   AF-A0A0E3BB90-F1
#
_cell.length_a   1.000
_cell.length_b   1.000
_cell.length_c   1.000
_cell.angle_alpha   90.00
_cell.angle_beta   90.00
_cell.angle_gamma   90.00
#
_symmetry.space_group_name_H-M   'P 1'
#
loop_
_entity.id
_entity.type
_entity.pdbx_description
1 polymer ?
#
loop_
_entity_poly.entity_id
_entity_poly.type
_entity_poly.pdbx_seq_one_letter_code
_entity_poly.pdbx_strand_id
1 'polypeptide(L)'
;MNYAHSQEIARALEPVLEDAALAQQLAAQARPAVWLQTTAVEDEAEIASGSTKLGGCPDLPAGVAWPKRGRYPDHEQRVKPHREDSLAPDSRWRWARPEQVQLFRKEALQHVARLESTFPLSFVAQINFAEARSAGTLDADFPESGLLSVFYDLMEQPWGFDPADACALKLIFSEGDAELERRPQPPALLELPDHCQLAPMACELHACVTALPLESAQWGSQGLALDEERRDRFVEWWFDDAQNAASSGGEDSGCHRIGGWPTPVQGDMQTECALVAAGHYCGNGDAYADEATRAVRDTARQWLLLLQIGSDEKGGMGWGDAGQVYLWMRRDDLRARRFDRARLVLQCC
;
A
#
# COMPACT_ATOMS: atom_id res chain seq x y z
N MET A 1 11.04 -5.44 -11.58
CA MET A 1 9.82 -5.23 -12.43
C MET A 1 9.63 -3.79 -12.92
N ASN A 2 10.67 -2.96 -12.92
CA ASN A 2 10.64 -1.60 -13.46
C ASN A 2 11.45 -1.58 -14.75
N TYR A 3 10.77 -1.44 -15.88
CA TYR A 3 11.38 -1.46 -17.20
C TYR A 3 11.39 -0.06 -17.80
N ALA A 4 12.37 0.26 -18.64
CA ALA A 4 12.43 1.55 -19.31
C ALA A 4 11.31 1.69 -20.36
N HIS A 5 10.97 0.59 -21.03
CA HIS A 5 9.92 0.56 -22.06
C HIS A 5 9.34 -0.84 -22.26
N SER A 6 8.16 -0.92 -22.90
CA SER A 6 7.44 -2.20 -23.06
C SER A 6 8.20 -3.24 -23.87
N GLN A 7 9.11 -2.86 -24.79
CA GLN A 7 9.91 -3.86 -25.50
C GLN A 7 10.87 -4.64 -24.59
N GLU A 8 11.27 -4.11 -23.43
CA GLU A 8 12.07 -4.88 -22.46
C GLU A 8 11.23 -5.96 -21.77
N ILE A 9 9.97 -5.64 -21.46
CA ILE A 9 9.01 -6.64 -20.96
C ILE A 9 8.84 -7.76 -21.98
N ALA A 10 8.66 -7.42 -23.26
CA ALA A 10 8.54 -8.43 -24.32
C ALA A 10 9.77 -9.33 -24.40
N ARG A 11 10.99 -8.77 -24.35
CA ARG A 11 12.25 -9.53 -24.37
C ARG A 11 12.44 -10.40 -23.13
N ALA A 12 11.99 -9.94 -21.96
CA ALA A 12 12.06 -10.71 -20.73
C ALA A 12 11.06 -11.89 -20.74
N LEU A 13 9.88 -11.67 -21.30
CA LEU A 13 8.81 -12.68 -21.37
C LEU A 13 8.97 -13.69 -22.51
N GLU A 14 9.58 -13.30 -23.63
CA GLU A 14 9.77 -14.20 -24.79
C GLU A 14 10.42 -15.54 -24.43
N PRO A 15 11.57 -15.59 -23.72
CA PRO A 15 12.16 -16.87 -23.34
C PRO A 15 11.31 -17.61 -22.33
N VAL A 16 10.56 -16.93 -21.46
CA VAL A 16 9.70 -17.53 -20.41
C VAL A 16 8.48 -18.22 -21.00
N LEU A 17 7.87 -17.60 -22.01
CA LEU A 17 6.64 -18.08 -22.64
C LEU A 17 6.89 -18.96 -23.86
N GLU A 18 8.11 -18.93 -24.42
CA GLU A 18 8.47 -19.54 -25.71
C GLU A 18 7.51 -19.14 -26.83
N ASP A 19 7.03 -17.90 -26.77
CA ASP A 19 6.03 -17.34 -27.67
C ASP A 19 6.21 -15.82 -27.77
N ALA A 20 6.90 -15.40 -28.82
CA ALA A 20 7.18 -13.98 -29.06
C ALA A 20 5.91 -13.16 -29.29
N ALA A 21 4.87 -13.74 -29.91
CA ALA A 21 3.62 -13.04 -30.16
C ALA A 21 2.86 -12.79 -28.85
N LEU A 22 2.80 -13.81 -27.98
CA LEU A 22 2.21 -13.69 -26.66
C LEU A 22 2.99 -12.72 -25.76
N ALA A 23 4.32 -12.78 -25.78
CA ALA A 23 5.16 -11.84 -25.04
C ALA A 23 4.93 -10.39 -25.48
N GLN A 24 4.80 -10.13 -26.78
CA GLN A 24 4.44 -8.80 -27.31
C GLN A 24 3.04 -8.37 -26.89
N GLN A 25 2.06 -9.30 -26.90
CA GLN A 25 0.69 -9.00 -26.47
C GLN A 25 0.64 -8.59 -25.00
N LEU A 26 1.37 -9.29 -24.12
CA LEU A 26 1.46 -8.95 -22.69
C LEU A 26 2.22 -7.66 -22.45
N ALA A 27 3.33 -7.45 -23.15
CA ALA A 27 4.08 -6.19 -23.09
C ALA A 27 3.25 -4.98 -23.54
N ALA A 28 2.32 -5.15 -24.48
CA ALA A 28 1.40 -4.10 -24.91
C ALA A 28 0.39 -3.69 -23.81
N GLN A 29 0.22 -4.52 -22.76
CA GLN A 29 -0.58 -4.18 -21.58
C GLN A 29 0.21 -3.43 -20.51
N ALA A 30 1.50 -3.14 -20.73
CA ALA A 30 2.32 -2.42 -19.76
C ALA A 30 1.72 -1.06 -19.40
N ARG A 31 1.87 -0.66 -18.14
CA ARG A 31 1.38 0.64 -17.65
C ARG A 31 2.53 1.54 -17.25
N PRO A 32 2.45 2.84 -17.58
CA PRO A 32 3.45 3.81 -17.15
C PRO A 32 3.36 4.04 -15.64
N ALA A 33 4.50 4.21 -15.02
CA ALA A 33 4.69 4.42 -13.59
C ALA A 33 5.89 5.31 -13.31
N VAL A 34 6.03 5.72 -12.06
CA VAL A 34 7.23 6.39 -11.55
C VAL A 34 7.74 5.59 -10.37
N TRP A 35 8.97 5.09 -10.48
CA TRP A 35 9.70 4.41 -9.41
C TRP A 35 10.33 5.45 -8.49
N LEU A 36 10.27 5.19 -7.18
CA LEU A 36 10.88 6.03 -6.15
C LEU A 36 12.11 5.31 -5.59
N GLN A 37 13.29 5.84 -5.89
CA GLN A 37 14.53 5.45 -5.25
C GLN A 37 14.68 6.26 -3.96
N THR A 38 14.79 5.59 -2.82
CA THR A 38 14.78 6.22 -1.50
C THR A 38 16.20 6.37 -0.95
N THR A 39 16.44 7.49 -0.28
CA THR A 39 17.65 7.74 0.51
C THR A 39 17.25 8.19 1.90
N ALA A 40 17.70 7.50 2.94
CA ALA A 40 17.50 7.93 4.32
C ALA A 40 18.22 9.27 4.56
N VAL A 41 17.55 10.17 5.29
CA VAL A 41 18.12 11.47 5.68
C VAL A 41 18.20 11.56 7.20
N GLU A 42 19.28 12.14 7.72
CA GLU A 42 19.45 12.36 9.16
C GLU A 42 18.66 13.59 9.62
N ASP A 43 18.70 14.67 8.84
CA ASP A 43 17.94 15.89 9.07
C ASP A 43 16.84 16.06 8.03
N GLU A 44 15.58 15.91 8.45
CA GLU A 44 14.43 16.06 7.57
C GLU A 44 14.34 17.47 6.95
N ALA A 45 14.96 18.49 7.55
CA ALA A 45 15.01 19.85 6.99
C ALA A 45 15.72 19.90 5.63
N GLU A 46 16.55 18.91 5.29
CA GLU A 46 17.20 18.78 3.99
C GLU A 46 16.21 18.41 2.87
N ILE A 47 15.08 17.78 3.21
CA ILE A 47 14.02 17.50 2.24
C ILE A 47 13.20 18.78 2.04
N ALA A 48 13.21 19.28 0.80
CA ALA A 48 12.44 20.45 0.40
C ALA A 48 10.95 20.29 0.74
N SER A 49 10.31 21.38 1.18
CA SER A 49 8.88 21.36 1.51
C SER A 49 8.04 21.09 0.26
N GLY A 50 7.08 20.17 0.38
CA GLY A 50 6.20 19.79 -0.71
C GLY A 50 6.81 18.81 -1.72
N SER A 51 8.03 18.31 -1.48
CA SER A 51 8.61 17.25 -2.32
C SER A 51 8.02 15.88 -2.02
N THR A 52 8.19 14.97 -2.97
CA THR A 52 7.90 13.55 -2.81
C THR A 52 8.86 12.94 -1.78
N LYS A 53 8.31 12.28 -0.77
CA LYS A 53 9.08 11.65 0.32
C LYS A 53 8.30 10.55 1.02
N LEU A 54 9.01 9.67 1.72
CA LEU A 54 8.42 8.64 2.57
C LEU A 54 8.85 8.85 4.03
N GLY A 55 7.98 8.53 5.00
CA GLY A 55 8.24 8.68 6.43
C GLY A 55 8.48 10.12 6.91
N GLY A 56 8.75 10.30 8.20
CA GLY A 56 8.98 11.62 8.80
C GLY A 56 7.70 12.44 9.10
N CYS A 57 7.69 13.72 8.73
CA CYS A 57 6.62 14.68 8.99
C CYS A 57 5.98 15.17 7.68
N PRO A 58 4.64 15.17 7.52
CA PRO A 58 4.00 15.68 6.32
C PRO A 58 4.17 17.19 6.17
N ASP A 59 4.21 17.67 4.93
CA ASP A 59 3.97 19.08 4.61
C ASP A 59 2.47 19.22 4.29
N LEU A 60 1.71 19.88 5.17
CA LEU A 60 0.26 20.05 5.02
C LEU A 60 -0.09 21.52 4.79
N PRO A 61 -1.18 21.83 4.05
CA PRO A 61 -1.70 23.18 3.99
C PRO A 61 -1.97 23.76 5.38
N ALA A 62 -1.71 25.05 5.55
CA ALA A 62 -1.95 25.75 6.81
C ALA A 62 -3.40 25.55 7.30
N GLY A 63 -3.56 25.22 8.59
CA GLY A 63 -4.86 25.00 9.23
C GLY A 63 -5.48 23.61 9.02
N VAL A 64 -4.90 22.75 8.19
CA VAL A 64 -5.35 21.35 8.07
C VAL A 64 -5.02 20.57 9.35
N ALA A 65 -6.04 19.96 9.95
CA ALA A 65 -5.87 19.15 11.15
C ALA A 65 -5.19 17.81 10.83
N TRP A 66 -4.40 17.30 11.78
CA TRP A 66 -3.78 15.98 11.67
C TRP A 66 -4.86 14.89 11.52
N PRO A 67 -4.77 14.00 10.51
CA PRO A 67 -5.76 12.94 10.30
C PRO A 67 -5.87 11.99 11.48
N LYS A 68 -7.11 11.69 11.86
CA LYS A 68 -7.43 10.72 12.90
C LYS A 68 -8.41 9.71 12.35
N ARG A 69 -8.29 8.46 12.81
CA ARG A 69 -9.35 7.48 12.67
C ARG A 69 -10.33 7.60 13.83
N GLY A 70 -11.59 7.29 13.55
CA GLY A 70 -12.55 7.01 14.62
C GLY A 70 -12.30 5.63 15.23
N ARG A 71 -13.29 5.17 15.99
CA ARG A 71 -13.41 3.77 16.39
C ARG A 71 -13.66 2.91 15.16
N TYR A 72 -12.97 1.76 15.06
CA TYR A 72 -13.26 0.79 14.02
C TYR A 72 -14.72 0.31 14.11
N PRO A 73 -15.44 0.15 12.99
CA PRO A 73 -16.81 -0.40 13.01
C PRO A 73 -16.90 -1.76 13.73
N ASP A 74 -15.89 -2.60 13.56
CA ASP A 74 -15.72 -3.95 14.15
C ASP A 74 -14.82 -3.94 15.41
N HIS A 75 -14.68 -2.80 16.09
CA HIS A 75 -13.79 -2.71 17.25
C HIS A 75 -14.13 -3.73 18.36
N GLU A 76 -15.39 -4.18 18.51
CA GLU A 76 -15.78 -5.13 19.58
C GLU A 76 -15.03 -6.46 19.39
N GLN A 77 -14.90 -6.89 18.13
CA GLN A 77 -14.14 -8.05 17.74
C GLN A 77 -12.65 -7.82 17.98
N ARG A 78 -12.11 -6.65 17.62
CA ARG A 78 -10.68 -6.31 17.78
C ARG A 78 -10.24 -6.22 19.25
N VAL A 79 -11.04 -5.62 20.12
CA VAL A 79 -10.67 -5.44 21.54
C VAL A 79 -10.78 -6.72 22.36
N LYS A 80 -11.59 -7.69 21.92
CA LYS A 80 -11.87 -8.92 22.66
C LYS A 80 -10.59 -9.66 23.10
N PRO A 81 -9.64 -10.03 22.21
CA PRO A 81 -8.41 -10.72 22.62
C PRO A 81 -7.59 -9.89 23.63
N HIS A 82 -7.48 -8.58 23.44
CA HIS A 82 -6.73 -7.71 24.37
C HIS A 82 -7.41 -7.56 25.74
N ARG A 83 -8.74 -7.55 25.79
CA ARG A 83 -9.49 -7.55 27.06
C ARG A 83 -9.29 -8.87 27.80
N GLU A 84 -9.37 -9.99 27.10
CA GLU A 84 -9.10 -11.32 27.67
C GLU A 84 -7.68 -11.38 28.25
N ASP A 85 -6.68 -10.89 27.51
CA ASP A 85 -5.29 -10.76 27.94
C ASP A 85 -5.13 -9.90 29.19
N SER A 86 -5.90 -8.82 29.28
CA SER A 86 -5.85 -7.90 30.43
C SER A 86 -6.47 -8.45 31.71
N LEU A 87 -7.37 -9.44 31.61
CA LEU A 87 -8.13 -10.00 32.73
C LEU A 87 -7.55 -11.32 33.24
N ALA A 88 -6.95 -12.12 32.37
CA ALA A 88 -6.41 -13.44 32.70
C ALA A 88 -4.97 -13.62 32.20
N PRO A 89 -4.01 -12.78 32.62
CA PRO A 89 -2.65 -12.81 32.11
C PRO A 89 -1.95 -14.16 32.36
N ASP A 90 -2.24 -14.80 33.49
CA ASP A 90 -1.71 -16.12 33.86
C ASP A 90 -2.31 -17.27 33.03
N SER A 91 -3.26 -17.00 32.14
CA SER A 91 -3.75 -18.01 31.21
C SER A 91 -2.91 -18.05 29.94
N ARG A 92 -2.61 -16.88 29.36
CA ARG A 92 -1.90 -16.76 28.08
C ARG A 92 -0.38 -16.65 28.25
N TRP A 93 0.09 -16.07 29.35
CA TRP A 93 1.51 -15.79 29.60
C TRP A 93 2.06 -16.56 30.79
N ARG A 94 1.68 -17.83 30.94
CA ARG A 94 2.15 -18.73 32.03
C ARG A 94 3.67 -18.86 32.12
N TRP A 95 4.36 -18.65 31.01
CA TRP A 95 5.80 -18.73 30.89
C TRP A 95 6.52 -17.42 31.29
N ALA A 96 5.78 -16.31 31.41
CA ALA A 96 6.35 -14.98 31.62
C ALA A 96 6.60 -14.71 33.11
N ARG A 97 7.62 -13.89 33.39
CA ARG A 97 7.89 -13.42 34.75
C ARG A 97 6.80 -12.45 35.20
N PRO A 98 6.55 -12.28 36.52
CA PRO A 98 5.52 -11.37 37.02
C PRO A 98 5.63 -9.92 36.50
N GLU A 99 6.85 -9.42 36.33
CA GLU A 99 7.12 -8.09 35.77
C GLU A 99 6.72 -7.97 34.29
N GLN A 100 6.97 -9.02 33.49
CA GLN A 100 6.58 -9.08 32.08
C GLN A 100 5.06 -9.18 31.95
N VAL A 101 4.40 -9.93 32.82
CA VAL A 101 2.94 -10.00 32.89
C VAL A 101 2.30 -8.63 33.10
N GLN A 102 2.85 -7.80 34.00
CA GLN A 102 2.33 -6.45 34.22
C GLN A 102 2.54 -5.54 33.00
N LEU A 103 3.68 -5.68 32.32
CA LEU A 103 3.96 -4.96 31.07
C LEU A 103 2.94 -5.34 29.98
N PHE A 104 2.79 -6.62 29.69
CA PHE A 104 1.84 -7.11 28.66
C PHE A 104 0.40 -6.72 28.98
N ARG A 105 -0.01 -6.75 30.27
CA ARG A 105 -1.32 -6.28 30.70
C ARG A 105 -1.50 -4.79 30.42
N LYS A 106 -0.49 -3.97 30.72
CA LYS A 106 -0.52 -2.53 30.45
C LYS A 106 -0.64 -2.27 28.96
N GLU A 107 0.16 -2.95 28.13
CA GLU A 107 0.11 -2.85 26.67
C GLU A 107 -1.26 -3.24 26.11
N ALA A 108 -1.85 -4.34 26.60
CA ALA A 108 -3.18 -4.78 26.19
C ALA A 108 -4.26 -3.72 26.53
N LEU A 109 -4.23 -3.14 27.73
CA LEU A 109 -5.17 -2.07 28.11
C LEU A 109 -4.98 -0.79 27.29
N GLN A 110 -3.73 -0.43 26.98
CA GLN A 110 -3.44 0.69 26.08
C GLN A 110 -3.97 0.42 24.67
N HIS A 111 -3.83 -0.81 24.17
CA HIS A 111 -4.37 -1.23 22.87
C HIS A 111 -5.90 -1.13 22.84
N VAL A 112 -6.59 -1.63 23.88
CA VAL A 112 -8.04 -1.47 24.02
C VAL A 112 -8.44 0.01 23.98
N ALA A 113 -7.77 0.86 24.76
CA ALA A 113 -8.05 2.30 24.78
C ALA A 113 -7.89 2.96 23.40
N ARG A 114 -6.86 2.58 22.62
CA ARG A 114 -6.66 3.06 21.24
C ARG A 114 -7.77 2.60 20.28
N LEU A 115 -8.22 1.36 20.40
CA LEU A 115 -9.28 0.81 19.55
C LEU A 115 -10.66 1.39 19.87
N GLU A 116 -10.89 1.83 21.11
CA GLU A 116 -12.18 2.38 21.57
C GLU A 116 -12.32 3.89 21.41
N SER A 117 -11.23 4.58 21.09
CA SER A 117 -11.18 6.03 20.98
C SER A 117 -10.76 6.50 19.59
N THR A 118 -10.85 7.81 19.37
CA THR A 118 -10.26 8.45 18.19
C THR A 118 -8.75 8.48 18.36
N PHE A 119 -8.00 8.05 17.34
CA PHE A 119 -6.54 7.96 17.41
C PHE A 119 -5.91 8.58 16.15
N PRO A 120 -4.79 9.34 16.27
CA PRO A 120 -4.08 9.87 15.10
C PRO A 120 -3.55 8.74 14.21
N LEU A 121 -3.53 8.98 12.90
CA LEU A 121 -2.91 8.06 11.93
C LEU A 121 -1.45 8.47 11.69
N SER A 122 -0.58 7.51 11.42
CA SER A 122 0.82 7.75 11.12
C SER A 122 0.98 8.24 9.69
N PHE A 123 1.88 9.20 9.48
CA PHE A 123 2.26 9.64 8.15
C PHE A 123 3.14 8.59 7.48
N VAL A 124 2.80 8.19 6.25
CA VAL A 124 3.52 7.16 5.50
C VAL A 124 4.29 7.76 4.33
N ALA A 125 3.64 8.63 3.56
CA ALA A 125 4.20 9.14 2.32
C ALA A 125 3.55 10.47 1.91
N GLN A 126 4.30 11.26 1.17
CA GLN A 126 3.80 12.43 0.47
C GLN A 126 4.25 12.37 -0.99
N ILE A 127 3.32 12.56 -1.92
CA ILE A 127 3.55 12.48 -3.36
C ILE A 127 3.24 13.83 -4.00
N ASN A 128 4.23 14.42 -4.67
CA ASN A 128 4.03 15.59 -5.51
C ASN A 128 3.79 15.15 -6.94
N PHE A 129 2.57 15.36 -7.45
CA PHE A 129 2.24 14.91 -8.80
C PHE A 129 2.94 15.72 -9.89
N ALA A 130 3.34 16.97 -9.64
CA ALA A 130 4.10 17.75 -10.61
C ALA A 130 5.53 17.18 -10.76
N GLU A 131 6.17 16.76 -9.66
CA GLU A 131 7.45 16.05 -9.70
C GLU A 131 7.32 14.72 -10.44
N ALA A 132 6.27 13.93 -10.13
CA ALA A 132 6.04 12.66 -10.79
C ALA A 132 5.80 12.80 -12.31
N ARG A 133 5.00 13.80 -12.73
CA ARG A 133 4.77 14.12 -14.14
C ARG A 133 6.02 14.64 -14.84
N SER A 134 6.91 15.32 -14.12
CA SER A 134 8.20 15.76 -14.66
C SER A 134 9.17 14.59 -14.83
N ALA A 135 9.11 13.58 -13.96
CA ALA A 135 9.96 12.40 -14.04
C ALA A 135 9.51 11.47 -15.18
N GLY A 136 8.21 11.28 -15.37
CA GLY A 136 7.68 10.34 -16.35
C GLY A 136 6.20 10.48 -16.65
N THR A 137 5.73 9.64 -17.57
CA THR A 137 4.29 9.54 -17.86
C THR A 137 3.60 8.77 -16.73
N LEU A 138 2.37 9.17 -16.40
CA LEU A 138 1.44 8.41 -15.56
C LEU A 138 0.13 8.23 -16.33
N ASP A 139 -0.75 7.36 -15.84
CA ASP A 139 -2.10 7.22 -16.39
C ASP A 139 -2.81 8.60 -16.45
N ALA A 140 -3.60 8.82 -17.50
CA ALA A 140 -4.24 10.11 -17.78
C ALA A 140 -5.22 10.55 -16.67
N ASP A 141 -5.68 9.63 -15.83
CA ASP A 141 -6.63 9.95 -14.75
C ASP A 141 -5.93 10.56 -13.51
N PHE A 142 -4.62 10.38 -13.38
CA PHE A 142 -3.83 10.95 -12.28
C PHE A 142 -3.80 12.48 -12.34
N PRO A 143 -3.64 13.18 -11.20
CA PRO A 143 -3.40 14.61 -11.20
C PRO A 143 -2.17 15.02 -12.04
N GLU A 144 -2.24 16.20 -12.65
CA GLU A 144 -1.10 16.84 -13.32
C GLU A 144 -0.20 17.56 -12.30
N SER A 145 -0.76 17.95 -11.16
CA SER A 145 -0.10 18.65 -10.07
C SER A 145 -0.83 18.40 -8.75
N GLY A 146 -0.31 18.98 -7.67
CA GLY A 146 -0.86 18.87 -6.33
C GLY A 146 -0.10 17.88 -5.47
N LEU A 147 -0.36 17.94 -4.16
CA LEU A 147 0.33 17.20 -3.14
C LEU A 147 -0.64 16.24 -2.45
N LEU A 148 -0.31 14.94 -2.47
CA LEU A 148 -1.05 13.89 -1.78
C LEU A 148 -0.27 13.45 -0.54
N SER A 149 -0.84 13.58 0.64
CA SER A 149 -0.31 13.04 1.89
C SER A 149 -1.09 11.79 2.31
N VAL A 150 -0.37 10.72 2.62
CA VAL A 150 -0.89 9.39 2.96
C VAL A 150 -0.72 9.14 4.46
N PHE A 151 -1.81 8.79 5.12
CA PHE A 151 -1.83 8.43 6.54
C PHE A 151 -2.47 7.07 6.75
N TYR A 152 -1.85 6.26 7.60
CA TYR A 152 -2.25 4.89 7.84
C TYR A 152 -2.07 4.48 9.31
N ASP A 153 -2.85 3.51 9.78
CA ASP A 153 -2.77 2.98 11.13
C ASP A 153 -1.66 1.92 11.22
N LEU A 154 -0.45 2.34 11.59
CA LEU A 154 0.70 1.42 11.72
C LEU A 154 0.61 0.48 12.91
N MET A 155 -0.21 0.81 13.92
CA MET A 155 -0.36 -0.03 15.11
C MET A 155 -1.30 -1.20 14.84
N GLU A 156 -2.46 -0.94 14.22
CA GLU A 156 -3.41 -2.03 13.87
C GLU A 156 -3.04 -2.72 12.56
N GLN A 157 -2.39 -2.00 11.63
CA GLN A 157 -1.91 -2.48 10.33
C GLN A 157 -2.94 -3.38 9.59
N PRO A 158 -4.20 -2.96 9.41
CA PRO A 158 -5.24 -3.79 8.81
C PRO A 158 -4.98 -4.12 7.33
N TRP A 159 -5.32 -5.35 6.94
CA TRP A 159 -4.93 -5.87 5.62
C TRP A 159 -5.80 -5.37 4.48
N GLY A 160 -6.97 -4.80 4.77
CA GLY A 160 -7.89 -4.27 3.76
C GLY A 160 -9.02 -5.24 3.36
N PHE A 161 -9.07 -6.42 3.97
CA PHE A 161 -10.08 -7.44 3.68
C PHE A 161 -11.49 -7.06 4.17
N ASP A 162 -11.60 -6.19 5.17
CA ASP A 162 -12.88 -5.80 5.77
C ASP A 162 -13.25 -4.36 5.39
N PRO A 163 -14.50 -4.08 4.97
CA PRO A 163 -14.99 -2.71 4.80
C PRO A 163 -14.75 -1.81 6.02
N ALA A 164 -14.68 -2.36 7.22
CA ALA A 164 -14.35 -1.67 8.47
C ALA A 164 -12.93 -1.08 8.48
N ASP A 165 -12.00 -1.65 7.71
CA ASP A 165 -10.61 -1.20 7.61
C ASP A 165 -10.50 0.18 6.94
N ALA A 166 -11.53 0.63 6.22
CA ALA A 166 -11.51 1.90 5.50
C ALA A 166 -11.25 3.13 6.40
N CYS A 167 -11.50 3.04 7.72
CA CYS A 167 -11.15 4.15 8.63
C CYS A 167 -9.66 4.27 8.93
N ALA A 168 -8.87 3.22 8.67
CA ALA A 168 -7.44 3.17 8.93
C ALA A 168 -6.60 3.97 7.92
N LEU A 169 -7.16 4.27 6.75
CA LEU A 169 -6.51 5.06 5.71
C LEU A 169 -7.13 6.46 5.63
N LYS A 170 -6.28 7.50 5.57
CA LYS A 170 -6.69 8.85 5.20
C LYS A 170 -5.72 9.43 4.20
N LEU A 171 -6.28 9.98 3.13
CA LEU A 171 -5.56 10.69 2.10
C LEU A 171 -5.97 12.17 2.16
N ILE A 172 -4.99 13.06 2.20
CA ILE A 172 -5.20 14.49 2.02
C ILE A 172 -4.59 14.88 0.68
N PHE A 173 -5.42 15.39 -0.23
CA PHE A 173 -4.95 15.97 -1.47
C PHE A 173 -5.12 17.50 -1.41
N SER A 174 -4.07 18.22 -1.78
CA SER A 174 -4.07 19.68 -1.87
C SER A 174 -3.60 20.11 -3.25
N GLU A 175 -4.24 21.14 -3.78
CA GLU A 175 -3.85 21.74 -5.05
C GLU A 175 -2.55 22.56 -4.86
N GLY A 176 -1.84 22.82 -5.96
CA GLY A 176 -0.44 23.28 -5.95
C GLY A 176 -0.18 24.71 -5.47
N ASP A 177 -1.20 25.48 -5.06
CA ASP A 177 -1.09 26.87 -4.61
C ASP A 177 -1.20 27.05 -3.09
N ALA A 178 -1.36 25.95 -2.33
CA ALA A 178 -1.46 26.00 -0.88
C ALA A 178 -0.12 26.36 -0.22
N GLU A 179 -0.17 27.23 0.80
CA GLU A 179 0.96 27.44 1.71
C GLU A 179 1.12 26.23 2.62
N LEU A 180 2.29 25.58 2.55
CA LEU A 180 2.58 24.34 3.25
C LEU A 180 3.35 24.59 4.55
N GLU A 181 3.00 23.82 5.58
CA GLU A 181 3.71 23.75 6.85
C GLU A 181 4.14 22.31 7.12
N ARG A 182 5.40 22.10 7.50
CA ARG A 182 5.85 20.80 8.01
C ARG A 182 5.24 20.56 9.39
N ARG A 183 4.41 19.53 9.52
CA ARG A 183 3.64 19.27 10.75
C ARG A 183 4.32 18.23 11.62
N PRO A 184 4.69 18.56 12.88
CA PRO A 184 5.30 17.58 13.76
C PRO A 184 4.32 16.47 14.13
N GLN A 185 4.83 15.27 14.35
CA GLN A 185 4.02 14.12 14.75
C GLN A 185 3.32 14.36 16.10
N PRO A 186 2.04 13.98 16.24
CA PRO A 186 1.35 14.00 17.52
C PRO A 186 2.07 13.15 18.59
N PRO A 187 2.12 13.59 19.87
CA PRO A 187 2.78 12.84 20.94
C PRO A 187 2.31 11.39 21.09
N ALA A 188 1.02 11.12 20.86
CA ALA A 188 0.46 9.76 20.93
C ALA A 188 1.05 8.80 19.88
N LEU A 189 1.57 9.31 18.75
CA LEU A 189 2.28 8.49 17.77
C LEU A 189 3.72 8.22 18.19
N LEU A 190 4.38 9.18 18.84
CA LEU A 190 5.74 9.02 19.37
C LEU A 190 5.83 8.00 20.52
N GLU A 191 4.70 7.71 21.17
CA GLU A 191 4.58 6.68 22.20
C GLU A 191 4.34 5.27 21.62
N LEU A 192 4.14 5.14 20.32
CA LEU A 192 4.02 3.83 19.67
C LEU A 192 5.38 3.11 19.63
N PRO A 193 5.39 1.77 19.57
CA PRO A 193 6.62 1.00 19.45
C PRO A 193 7.47 1.40 18.24
N ASP A 194 8.77 1.10 18.29
CA ASP A 194 9.74 1.48 17.25
C ASP A 194 9.34 1.04 15.83
N HIS A 195 8.70 -0.12 15.68
CA HIS A 195 8.21 -0.61 14.37
C HIS A 195 7.04 0.21 13.79
N CYS A 196 6.48 1.15 14.55
CA CYS A 196 5.50 2.14 14.07
C CYS A 196 6.14 3.50 13.74
N GLN A 197 7.45 3.65 13.90
CA GLN A 197 8.18 4.88 13.63
C GLN A 197 8.83 4.81 12.24
N LEU A 198 8.41 5.69 11.34
CA LEU A 198 8.94 5.74 9.97
C LEU A 198 9.91 6.91 9.84
N ALA A 199 11.19 6.62 9.62
CA ALA A 199 12.22 7.63 9.42
C ALA A 199 12.04 8.34 8.06
N PRO A 200 12.40 9.63 7.96
CA PRO A 200 12.28 10.39 6.72
C PRO A 200 13.24 9.86 5.66
N MET A 201 12.73 9.72 4.43
CA MET A 201 13.50 9.36 3.25
C MET A 201 13.19 10.32 2.11
N ALA A 202 14.24 10.88 1.51
CA ALA A 202 14.14 11.60 0.25
C ALA A 202 13.92 10.62 -0.90
N CYS A 203 13.23 11.07 -1.96
CA CYS A 203 12.98 10.25 -3.14
C CYS A 203 13.58 10.88 -4.39
N GLU A 204 14.33 10.10 -5.15
CA GLU A 204 14.63 10.37 -6.56
C GLU A 204 13.62 9.60 -7.42
N LEU A 205 13.07 10.27 -8.44
CA LEU A 205 11.94 9.78 -9.22
C LEU A 205 12.40 9.37 -10.63
N HIS A 206 12.09 8.14 -11.01
CA HIS A 206 12.50 7.54 -12.28
C HIS A 206 11.29 7.06 -13.07
N ALA A 207 11.19 7.44 -14.34
CA ALA A 207 10.15 6.89 -15.23
C ALA A 207 10.36 5.39 -15.44
N CYS A 208 9.27 4.63 -15.41
CA CYS A 208 9.29 3.23 -15.81
C CYS A 208 7.94 2.79 -16.40
N VAL A 209 7.91 1.56 -16.90
CA VAL A 209 6.70 0.81 -17.20
C VAL A 209 6.73 -0.52 -16.45
N THR A 210 5.57 -1.00 -16.03
CA THR A 210 5.47 -2.26 -15.28
C THR A 210 4.60 -3.27 -16.03
N ALA A 211 4.89 -4.56 -15.82
CA ALA A 211 4.25 -5.66 -16.53
C ALA A 211 2.88 -6.01 -15.92
N LEU A 212 1.98 -6.55 -16.76
CA LEU A 212 0.66 -6.99 -16.33
C LEU A 212 0.80 -8.21 -15.39
N PRO A 213 0.27 -8.17 -14.15
CA PRO A 213 0.32 -9.29 -13.24
C PRO A 213 -0.61 -10.41 -13.70
N LEU A 214 -0.14 -11.65 -13.52
CA LEU A 214 -0.94 -12.85 -13.66
C LEU A 214 -2.18 -12.74 -12.76
N GLU A 215 -3.29 -13.35 -13.19
CA GLU A 215 -4.55 -13.43 -12.44
C GLU A 215 -5.24 -12.11 -12.10
N SER A 216 -4.65 -10.96 -12.48
CA SER A 216 -5.33 -9.68 -12.37
C SER A 216 -6.65 -9.67 -13.16
N ALA A 217 -7.61 -8.86 -12.74
CA ALA A 217 -8.87 -8.70 -13.48
C ALA A 217 -8.63 -8.29 -14.95
N GLN A 218 -7.56 -7.53 -15.22
CA GLN A 218 -7.15 -7.19 -16.57
C GLN A 218 -6.61 -8.40 -17.34
N TRP A 219 -5.81 -9.26 -16.72
CA TRP A 219 -5.34 -10.52 -17.33
C TRP A 219 -6.50 -11.37 -17.82
N GLY A 220 -7.49 -11.61 -16.96
CA GLY A 220 -8.68 -12.40 -17.33
C GLY A 220 -9.44 -11.84 -18.55
N SER A 221 -9.43 -10.52 -18.73
CA SER A 221 -10.07 -9.88 -19.89
C SER A 221 -9.32 -10.02 -21.21
N GLN A 222 -8.04 -10.43 -21.18
CA GLN A 222 -7.26 -10.68 -22.40
C GLN A 222 -7.66 -11.99 -23.10
N GLY A 223 -8.42 -12.87 -22.43
CA GLY A 223 -8.71 -14.20 -22.94
C GLY A 223 -7.45 -15.07 -23.10
N LEU A 224 -6.39 -14.74 -22.36
CA LEU A 224 -5.12 -15.45 -22.40
C LEU A 224 -5.18 -16.66 -21.48
N ALA A 225 -5.08 -17.85 -22.08
CA ALA A 225 -4.90 -19.09 -21.36
C ALA A 225 -3.46 -19.57 -21.58
N LEU A 226 -2.68 -19.59 -20.51
CA LEU A 226 -1.42 -20.32 -20.48
C LEU A 226 -1.73 -21.78 -20.18
N ASP A 227 -1.00 -22.70 -20.83
CA ASP A 227 -0.91 -24.06 -20.31
C ASP A 227 -0.16 -24.07 -18.97
N GLU A 228 -0.23 -25.20 -18.27
CA GLU A 228 0.35 -25.35 -16.93
C GLU A 228 1.85 -25.06 -16.91
N GLU A 229 2.59 -25.56 -17.89
CA GLU A 229 4.05 -25.37 -17.99
C GLU A 229 4.42 -23.88 -18.18
N ARG A 230 3.76 -23.18 -19.11
CA ARG A 230 3.99 -21.75 -19.32
C ARG A 230 3.57 -20.91 -18.12
N ARG A 231 2.49 -21.29 -17.45
CA ARG A 231 2.03 -20.62 -16.23
C ARG A 231 3.08 -20.75 -15.13
N ASP A 232 3.56 -21.96 -14.88
CA ASP A 232 4.52 -22.21 -13.80
C ASP A 232 5.84 -21.47 -14.06
N ARG A 233 6.33 -21.46 -15.30
CA ARG A 233 7.52 -20.67 -15.69
C ARG A 233 7.31 -19.17 -15.55
N PHE A 234 6.12 -18.66 -15.88
CA PHE A 234 5.78 -17.25 -15.66
C PHE A 234 5.76 -16.91 -14.17
N VAL A 235 5.20 -17.79 -13.34
CA VAL A 235 5.17 -17.63 -11.89
C VAL A 235 6.59 -17.62 -11.32
N GLU A 236 7.46 -18.55 -11.72
CA GLU A 236 8.88 -18.56 -11.32
C GLU A 236 9.59 -17.27 -11.73
N TRP A 237 9.47 -16.86 -12.99
CA TRP A 237 10.02 -15.60 -13.48
C TRP A 237 9.49 -14.39 -12.69
N TRP A 238 8.20 -14.39 -12.38
CA TRP A 238 7.57 -13.32 -11.60
C TRP A 238 8.11 -13.28 -10.19
N PHE A 239 8.22 -14.41 -9.50
CA PHE A 239 8.72 -14.46 -8.13
C PHE A 239 10.19 -14.08 -8.03
N ASP A 240 11.04 -14.52 -8.95
CA ASP A 240 12.45 -14.13 -8.98
C ASP A 240 12.62 -12.61 -9.14
N ASP A 241 11.77 -11.98 -9.93
CA ASP A 241 11.80 -10.53 -10.12
C ASP A 241 11.05 -9.76 -9.02
N ALA A 242 9.98 -10.33 -8.46
CA ALA A 242 9.16 -9.78 -7.37
C ALA A 242 9.84 -9.87 -6.00
N GLN A 243 10.81 -10.76 -5.80
CA GLN A 243 11.68 -10.75 -4.63
C GLN A 243 12.43 -9.40 -4.45
N ASN A 244 12.48 -8.55 -5.48
CA ASN A 244 12.98 -7.17 -5.41
C ASN A 244 11.94 -6.14 -4.93
N ALA A 245 10.78 -6.58 -4.41
CA ALA A 245 9.70 -5.69 -4.02
C ALA A 245 9.77 -5.21 -2.55
N ALA A 246 10.81 -5.59 -1.82
CA ALA A 246 11.22 -5.00 -0.56
C ALA A 246 12.68 -4.51 -0.65
N SER A 247 13.04 -3.50 0.14
CA SER A 247 14.43 -3.07 0.23
C SER A 247 15.25 -4.12 0.95
N SER A 248 16.35 -4.57 0.33
CA SER A 248 17.30 -5.50 0.94
C SER A 248 18.72 -5.10 0.56
N GLY A 249 19.60 -4.93 1.56
CA GLY A 249 20.98 -4.50 1.31
C GLY A 249 21.06 -3.09 0.70
N GLY A 250 20.05 -2.26 0.92
CA GLY A 250 19.90 -0.92 0.35
C GLY A 250 19.32 -0.83 -1.07
N GLU A 251 19.10 -1.96 -1.75
CA GLU A 251 18.46 -1.99 -3.09
C GLU A 251 16.94 -1.98 -2.96
N ASP A 252 16.26 -1.00 -3.59
CA ASP A 252 14.81 -0.77 -3.49
C ASP A 252 14.12 -0.65 -4.85
N SER A 253 14.75 -1.21 -5.89
CA SER A 253 14.40 -0.95 -7.28
C SER A 253 13.00 -1.37 -7.70
N GLY A 254 12.35 -2.27 -6.96
CA GLY A 254 10.95 -2.69 -7.16
C GLY A 254 10.01 -2.33 -6.02
N CYS A 255 10.49 -1.58 -5.03
CA CYS A 255 9.83 -1.43 -3.74
C CYS A 255 8.68 -0.40 -3.79
N HIS A 256 8.97 0.82 -4.28
CA HIS A 256 8.07 1.96 -4.16
C HIS A 256 7.70 2.55 -5.52
N ARG A 257 6.41 2.74 -5.80
CA ARG A 257 5.95 3.24 -7.11
C ARG A 257 4.67 4.04 -7.07
N ILE A 258 4.61 5.08 -7.91
CA ILE A 258 3.38 5.80 -8.24
C ILE A 258 2.83 5.24 -9.55
N GLY A 259 1.58 4.78 -9.55
CA GLY A 259 0.93 4.23 -10.74
C GLY A 259 1.45 2.86 -11.18
N GLY A 260 1.24 2.53 -12.46
CA GLY A 260 1.59 1.23 -13.04
C GLY A 260 0.63 0.09 -12.69
N TRP A 261 1.09 -1.12 -12.98
CA TRP A 261 0.67 -2.37 -12.35
C TRP A 261 1.44 -2.64 -11.05
N PRO A 262 0.82 -3.31 -10.07
CA PRO A 262 1.47 -3.72 -8.83
C PRO A 262 2.49 -4.84 -9.06
N THR A 263 3.30 -5.13 -8.04
CA THR A 263 4.04 -6.40 -7.89
C THR A 263 3.36 -7.23 -6.79
N PRO A 264 2.24 -7.93 -7.06
CA PRO A 264 1.50 -8.64 -6.02
C PRO A 264 2.35 -9.72 -5.37
N VAL A 265 2.14 -9.91 -4.06
CA VAL A 265 2.74 -11.00 -3.27
C VAL A 265 1.74 -12.16 -3.12
N GLN A 266 0.45 -11.85 -2.96
CA GLN A 266 -0.59 -12.84 -2.63
C GLN A 266 -1.74 -12.89 -3.66
N GLY A 267 -1.59 -12.21 -4.81
CA GLY A 267 -2.53 -12.30 -5.94
C GLY A 267 -3.34 -11.03 -6.19
N ASP A 268 -4.46 -11.17 -6.92
CA ASP A 268 -5.25 -10.04 -7.43
C ASP A 268 -5.86 -9.17 -6.33
N MET A 269 -5.67 -7.86 -6.49
CA MET A 269 -6.23 -6.84 -5.59
C MET A 269 -7.36 -6.02 -6.24
N GLN A 270 -7.50 -6.08 -7.58
CA GLN A 270 -8.55 -5.30 -8.26
C GLN A 270 -9.93 -5.81 -7.90
N THR A 271 -10.11 -7.13 -7.87
CA THR A 271 -11.35 -7.79 -7.48
C THR A 271 -11.62 -7.60 -6.00
N GLU A 272 -10.58 -7.71 -5.17
CA GLU A 272 -10.67 -7.44 -3.72
C GLU A 272 -11.20 -6.03 -3.45
N CYS A 273 -10.59 -5.01 -4.05
CA CYS A 273 -11.01 -3.63 -3.87
C CYS A 273 -12.46 -3.40 -4.30
N ALA A 274 -12.90 -4.03 -5.40
CA ALA A 274 -14.29 -3.95 -5.85
C ALA A 274 -15.27 -4.56 -4.83
N LEU A 275 -14.95 -5.75 -4.31
CA LEU A 275 -15.76 -6.45 -3.32
C LEU A 275 -15.84 -5.69 -1.99
N VAL A 276 -14.69 -5.26 -1.45
CA VAL A 276 -14.61 -4.52 -0.18
C VAL A 276 -15.31 -3.17 -0.30
N ALA A 277 -15.15 -2.46 -1.41
CA ALA A 277 -15.87 -1.21 -1.65
C ALA A 277 -17.39 -1.39 -1.76
N ALA A 278 -17.86 -2.57 -2.16
CA ALA A 278 -19.27 -2.94 -2.18
C ALA A 278 -19.78 -3.50 -0.84
N GLY A 279 -18.92 -3.61 0.18
CA GLY A 279 -19.31 -4.03 1.53
C GLY A 279 -19.13 -5.52 1.82
N HIS A 280 -18.37 -6.25 1.00
CA HIS A 280 -18.08 -7.66 1.21
C HIS A 280 -16.76 -7.87 1.95
N TYR A 281 -16.73 -8.79 2.91
CA TYR A 281 -15.51 -9.26 3.55
C TYR A 281 -14.77 -10.25 2.65
N CYS A 282 -13.47 -10.07 2.47
CA CYS A 282 -12.65 -10.86 1.54
C CYS A 282 -11.71 -11.87 2.21
N GLY A 283 -11.51 -11.79 3.53
CA GLY A 283 -10.44 -12.52 4.21
C GLY A 283 -10.62 -14.05 4.33
N ASN A 284 -11.73 -14.60 3.84
CA ASN A 284 -11.99 -16.06 3.84
C ASN A 284 -12.28 -16.64 2.45
N GLY A 285 -12.26 -15.84 1.38
CA GLY A 285 -12.50 -16.30 0.01
C GLY A 285 -13.98 -16.38 -0.42
N ASP A 286 -14.95 -16.34 0.49
CA ASP A 286 -16.37 -16.61 0.17
C ASP A 286 -16.93 -15.61 -0.87
N ALA A 287 -16.61 -14.32 -0.70
CA ALA A 287 -17.07 -13.25 -1.59
C ALA A 287 -16.58 -13.42 -3.04
N TYR A 288 -15.47 -14.12 -3.25
CA TYR A 288 -14.93 -14.42 -4.58
C TYR A 288 -15.64 -15.58 -5.26
N ALA A 289 -16.23 -16.51 -4.49
CA ALA A 289 -16.95 -17.67 -5.04
C ALA A 289 -18.45 -17.39 -5.25
N ASP A 290 -19.01 -16.42 -4.54
CA ASP A 290 -20.44 -16.09 -4.60
C ASP A 290 -20.84 -15.53 -5.98
N GLU A 291 -21.88 -16.12 -6.59
CA GLU A 291 -22.45 -15.65 -7.85
C GLU A 291 -23.15 -14.30 -7.68
N ALA A 292 -23.68 -14.00 -6.49
CA ALA A 292 -24.33 -12.72 -6.22
C ALA A 292 -23.37 -11.52 -6.31
N THR A 293 -22.06 -11.76 -6.11
CA THR A 293 -21.03 -10.71 -6.22
C THR A 293 -20.48 -10.57 -7.64
N ARG A 294 -20.89 -11.40 -8.60
CA ARG A 294 -20.33 -11.40 -9.97
C ARG A 294 -20.37 -10.03 -10.63
N ALA A 295 -21.51 -9.33 -10.56
CA ALA A 295 -21.64 -7.99 -11.14
C ALA A 295 -20.69 -6.97 -10.51
N VAL A 296 -20.32 -7.13 -9.23
CA VAL A 296 -19.29 -6.32 -8.56
C VAL A 296 -17.91 -6.68 -9.06
N ARG A 297 -17.59 -7.98 -9.15
CA ARG A 297 -16.30 -8.48 -9.65
C ARG A 297 -16.03 -8.04 -11.10
N ASP A 298 -17.06 -7.98 -11.94
CA ASP A 298 -16.95 -7.49 -13.32
C ASP A 298 -16.50 -6.00 -13.41
N THR A 299 -16.61 -5.24 -12.31
CA THR A 299 -16.12 -3.85 -12.23
C THR A 299 -14.65 -3.72 -11.83
N ALA A 300 -13.98 -4.81 -11.45
CA ALA A 300 -12.62 -4.82 -10.90
C ALA A 300 -11.60 -4.05 -11.75
N ARG A 301 -11.71 -4.11 -13.08
CA ARG A 301 -10.80 -3.41 -14.02
C ARG A 301 -10.87 -1.87 -13.92
N GLN A 302 -11.86 -1.31 -13.23
CA GLN A 302 -11.92 0.13 -12.94
C GLN A 302 -10.94 0.56 -11.85
N TRP A 303 -10.37 -0.37 -11.08
CA TRP A 303 -9.40 -0.06 -10.04
C TRP A 303 -8.00 0.09 -10.63
N LEU A 304 -7.37 1.23 -10.33
CA LEU A 304 -6.00 1.56 -10.67
C LEU A 304 -5.16 1.57 -9.39
N LEU A 305 -3.92 1.11 -9.51
CA LEU A 305 -2.93 1.30 -8.47
C LEU A 305 -2.54 2.78 -8.45
N LEU A 306 -2.73 3.43 -7.31
CA LEU A 306 -2.30 4.81 -7.07
C LEU A 306 -0.85 4.84 -6.59
N LEU A 307 -0.53 4.01 -5.59
CA LEU A 307 0.77 3.98 -4.93
C LEU A 307 1.04 2.56 -4.41
N GLN A 308 2.28 2.10 -4.56
CA GLN A 308 2.83 0.91 -3.92
C GLN A 308 3.98 1.35 -3.02
N ILE A 309 4.00 0.88 -1.78
CA ILE A 309 5.08 1.11 -0.83
C ILE A 309 5.45 -0.25 -0.24
N GLY A 310 6.66 -0.72 -0.56
CA GLY A 310 7.18 -1.96 -0.01
C GLY A 310 7.85 -1.76 1.34
N SER A 311 8.25 -2.86 1.96
CA SER A 311 9.05 -2.80 3.18
C SER A 311 10.41 -2.20 2.84
N ASP A 312 10.85 -1.21 3.62
CA ASP A 312 12.08 -0.48 3.37
C ASP A 312 12.87 -0.27 4.67
N GLU A 313 13.92 -1.07 4.84
CA GLU A 313 14.78 -1.05 6.03
C GLU A 313 15.42 0.32 6.27
N LYS A 314 15.66 1.12 5.22
CA LYS A 314 16.28 2.46 5.32
C LYS A 314 15.40 3.41 6.14
N GLY A 315 14.09 3.26 6.03
CA GLY A 315 13.10 4.08 6.72
C GLY A 315 12.43 3.40 7.92
N GLY A 316 12.82 2.16 8.24
CA GLY A 316 12.12 1.34 9.23
C GLY A 316 10.70 0.92 8.80
N MET A 317 10.41 0.90 7.49
CA MET A 317 9.10 0.53 6.96
C MET A 317 8.97 -0.99 6.92
N GLY A 318 8.06 -1.55 7.72
CA GLY A 318 7.76 -2.98 7.75
C GLY A 318 6.27 -3.27 7.58
N TRP A 319 5.92 -4.11 6.62
CA TRP A 319 4.55 -4.54 6.32
C TRP A 319 4.43 -6.06 6.45
N GLY A 320 3.88 -6.55 7.56
CA GLY A 320 3.92 -8.00 7.85
C GLY A 320 5.34 -8.57 7.78
N ASP A 321 5.51 -9.69 7.08
CA ASP A 321 6.82 -10.30 6.80
C ASP A 321 7.36 -9.83 5.44
N ALA A 322 8.14 -8.74 5.44
CA ALA A 322 8.74 -8.13 4.24
C ALA A 322 7.74 -7.85 3.10
N GLY A 323 6.50 -7.52 3.45
CA GLY A 323 5.41 -7.28 2.52
C GLY A 323 5.38 -5.86 1.96
N GLN A 324 4.20 -5.47 1.46
CA GLN A 324 3.94 -4.20 0.80
C GLN A 324 2.51 -3.73 1.07
N VAL A 325 2.31 -2.42 1.03
CA VAL A 325 0.99 -1.80 0.98
C VAL A 325 0.71 -1.18 -0.39
N TYR A 326 -0.52 -1.33 -0.84
CA TYR A 326 -0.99 -0.87 -2.15
C TYR A 326 -2.21 0.00 -1.97
N LEU A 327 -2.15 1.23 -2.46
CA LEU A 327 -3.29 2.14 -2.49
C LEU A 327 -3.94 2.03 -3.86
N TRP A 328 -5.24 1.75 -3.86
CA TRP A 328 -6.06 1.57 -5.05
C TRP A 328 -7.17 2.60 -5.10
N MET A 329 -7.50 3.07 -6.30
CA MET A 329 -8.63 3.96 -6.56
C MET A 329 -9.37 3.58 -7.83
N ARG A 330 -10.69 3.75 -7.86
CA ARG A 330 -11.44 3.67 -9.12
C ARG A 330 -11.09 4.86 -10.01
N ARG A 331 -11.04 4.64 -11.32
CA ARG A 331 -10.75 5.69 -12.33
C ARG A 331 -11.60 6.95 -12.11
N ASP A 332 -12.91 6.78 -11.94
CA ASP A 332 -13.82 7.91 -11.78
C ASP A 332 -13.64 8.66 -10.46
N ASP A 333 -13.25 7.95 -9.39
CA ASP A 333 -12.90 8.57 -8.10
C ASP A 333 -11.62 9.38 -8.20
N LEU A 334 -10.62 8.86 -8.91
CA LEU A 334 -9.34 9.55 -9.11
C LEU A 334 -9.51 10.82 -9.95
N ARG A 335 -10.29 10.75 -11.05
CA ARG A 335 -10.66 11.92 -11.87
C ARG A 335 -11.39 12.99 -11.07
N ALA A 336 -12.33 12.55 -10.22
CA ALA A 336 -13.13 13.43 -9.38
C ALA A 336 -12.42 13.86 -8.08
N ARG A 337 -11.14 13.48 -7.89
CA ARG A 337 -10.33 13.77 -6.69
C ARG A 337 -10.99 13.32 -5.38
N ARG A 338 -11.76 12.23 -5.42
CA ARG A 338 -12.42 11.63 -4.25
C ARG A 338 -11.47 10.68 -3.53
N PHE A 339 -10.37 11.21 -3.01
CA PHE A 339 -9.33 10.43 -2.32
C PHE A 339 -9.84 9.75 -1.04
N ASP A 340 -10.98 10.18 -0.49
CA ASP A 340 -11.72 9.49 0.58
C ASP A 340 -12.24 8.09 0.17
N ARG A 341 -12.27 7.80 -1.13
CA ARG A 341 -12.71 6.52 -1.71
C ARG A 341 -11.58 5.53 -1.98
N ALA A 342 -10.34 5.90 -1.70
CA ALA A 342 -9.21 4.98 -1.84
C ALA A 342 -9.38 3.74 -0.95
N ARG A 343 -8.72 2.66 -1.36
CA ARG A 343 -8.59 1.41 -0.59
C ARG A 343 -7.11 1.10 -0.42
N LEU A 344 -6.75 0.57 0.75
CA LEU A 344 -5.44 0.01 0.99
C LEU A 344 -5.57 -1.50 1.04
N VAL A 345 -4.63 -2.19 0.42
CA VAL A 345 -4.43 -3.64 0.57
C VAL A 345 -3.01 -3.85 1.08
N LEU A 346 -2.84 -4.73 2.07
CA LEU A 346 -1.53 -5.22 2.51
C LEU A 346 -1.37 -6.67 2.06
N GLN A 347 -0.22 -6.99 1.46
CA GLN A 347 0.18 -8.37 1.21
C GLN A 347 1.60 -8.59 1.73
N CYS A 348 1.89 -9.74 2.32
CA CYS A 348 3.24 -10.12 2.74
C CYS A 348 3.57 -11.57 2.35
N CYS A 349 4.86 -11.92 2.48
CA CYS A 349 5.41 -13.21 2.08
C CYS A 349 4.91 -14.38 2.95
#